data_AF-A0A371Q3R2-F1
#
_entry.id   AF-A0A371Q3R2-F1
#
_cell.length_a   1.000
_cell.length_b   1.000
_cell.length_c   1.000
_cell.angle_alpha   90.00
_cell.angle_beta   90.00
_cell.angle_gamma   90.00
#
_symmetry.space_group_name_H-M   'P 1'
#
loop_
_entity.id
_entity.type
_entity.pdbx_description
1 polymer ?
#
loop_
_entity_poly.entity_id
_entity_poly.type
_entity_poly.pdbx_seq_one_letter_code
_entity_poly.pdbx_strand_id
1 'polypeptide(L)'
;MTTGIKGCDNQSNSYVSFVNEEHAGDSESVNPRTYSDAYAWISQHKDRPLSVQTGRGRCIIWDDDWKVKGQWDDGKGEFILASVQSSPQDYRMTVSSTGDISLSAV
;
A
#
# COMPACT_ATOMS: atom_id res chain seq x y z
N MET A 1 -17.03 -3.75 -5.17
CA MET A 1 -16.47 -2.44 -5.60
C MET A 1 -15.35 -2.14 -4.61
N THR A 2 -14.21 -1.63 -5.07
CA THR A 2 -12.91 -2.16 -4.63
C THR A 2 -11.93 -1.00 -4.34
N THR A 3 -11.37 -0.90 -3.14
CA THR A 3 -10.39 0.14 -2.71
C THR A 3 -8.99 -0.24 -3.18
N GLY A 4 -8.29 0.62 -3.93
CA GLY A 4 -6.94 0.30 -4.43
C GLY A 4 -5.90 1.40 -4.19
N ILE A 5 -4.63 1.02 -4.40
CA ILE A 5 -3.54 1.96 -4.66
C ILE A 5 -3.54 2.27 -6.15
N LYS A 6 -3.52 3.56 -6.49
CA LYS A 6 -3.45 4.08 -7.86
C LYS A 6 -2.35 5.13 -7.95
N GLY A 7 -1.18 4.68 -8.36
CA GLY A 7 0.05 5.45 -8.41
C GLY A 7 0.88 5.33 -7.15
N CYS A 8 2.19 5.29 -7.33
CA CYS A 8 3.18 5.24 -6.25
C CYS A 8 4.32 6.21 -6.55
N ASP A 9 4.46 7.24 -5.71
CA ASP A 9 5.64 8.12 -5.68
C ASP A 9 6.69 7.51 -4.75
N ASN A 10 7.69 6.83 -5.31
CA ASN A 10 8.79 6.25 -4.56
C ASN A 10 9.95 7.24 -4.46
N GLN A 11 10.02 7.93 -3.33
CA GLN A 11 11.09 8.88 -3.02
C GLN A 11 12.30 8.20 -2.35
N SER A 12 12.27 6.89 -2.14
CA SER A 12 13.37 6.14 -1.51
C SER A 12 14.46 5.74 -2.52
N ASN A 13 15.62 5.33 -2.00
CA ASN A 13 16.70 4.72 -2.79
C ASN A 13 16.52 3.21 -3.00
N SER A 14 15.40 2.63 -2.55
CA SER A 14 15.09 1.20 -2.68
C SER A 14 13.91 0.98 -3.61
N TYR A 15 13.80 -0.23 -4.13
CA TYR A 15 12.58 -0.64 -4.82
C TYR A 15 11.41 -0.67 -3.84
N VAL A 16 10.22 -0.37 -4.37
CA VAL A 16 8.96 -0.65 -3.68
C VAL A 16 8.29 -1.79 -4.42
N SER A 17 7.97 -2.88 -3.72
CA SER A 17 7.30 -4.03 -4.33
C SER A 17 5.93 -4.23 -3.71
N PHE A 18 4.91 -4.22 -4.57
CA PHE A 18 3.55 -4.59 -4.26
C PHE A 18 3.39 -6.08 -4.52
N VAL A 19 3.02 -6.85 -3.50
CA VAL A 19 2.70 -8.27 -3.59
C VAL A 19 1.26 -8.43 -3.15
N ASN A 20 0.39 -8.71 -4.11
CA ASN A 20 -1.04 -8.83 -3.85
C ASN A 20 -1.37 -10.30 -3.59
N GLU A 21 -1.62 -10.66 -2.33
CA GLU A 21 -1.81 -12.06 -1.93
C GLU A 21 -3.20 -12.58 -2.36
N GLU A 22 -4.18 -11.70 -2.58
CA GLU A 22 -5.48 -12.09 -3.13
C GLU A 22 -5.44 -12.18 -4.67
N HIS A 23 -4.69 -11.29 -5.32
CA HIS A 23 -4.57 -11.19 -6.77
C HIS A 23 -3.10 -11.13 -7.22
N ALA A 24 -2.40 -12.26 -7.17
CA ALA A 24 -0.96 -12.30 -7.43
C ALA A 24 -0.53 -11.71 -8.80
N GLY A 25 -1.41 -11.76 -9.81
CA GLY A 25 -1.18 -11.17 -11.14
C GLY A 25 -1.08 -9.65 -11.17
N ASP A 26 -1.54 -8.98 -10.11
CA ASP A 26 -1.51 -7.52 -9.95
C ASP A 26 -0.31 -7.07 -9.10
N SER A 27 0.70 -7.94 -8.93
CA SER A 27 1.94 -7.59 -8.23
C SER A 27 2.86 -6.78 -9.15
N GLU A 28 3.41 -5.69 -8.62
CA GLU A 28 4.27 -4.77 -9.38
C GLU A 28 5.46 -4.31 -8.53
N SER A 29 6.49 -3.78 -9.17
CA SER A 29 7.58 -3.09 -8.49
C SER A 29 7.85 -1.72 -9.10
N VAL A 30 8.10 -0.75 -8.24
CA VAL A 30 8.39 0.64 -8.59
C VAL A 30 9.87 0.92 -8.32
N ASN A 31 10.54 1.48 -9.33
CA ASN A 31 11.96 1.77 -9.26
C ASN A 31 12.26 2.84 -8.17
N PRO A 32 13.47 2.84 -7.59
CA PRO A 32 13.93 3.90 -6.71
C PRO A 32 13.81 5.28 -7.37
N ARG A 33 13.43 6.32 -6.60
CA ARG A 33 13.37 7.73 -7.05
C ARG A 33 12.52 7.94 -8.31
N THR A 34 11.40 7.22 -8.41
CA THR A 34 10.48 7.33 -9.55
C THR A 34 9.03 7.37 -9.09
N TYR A 35 8.19 7.94 -9.94
CA TYR A 35 6.75 7.77 -9.88
C TYR A 35 6.33 6.70 -10.89
N SER A 36 5.45 5.79 -10.49
CA SER A 36 4.77 4.83 -11.37
C SER A 36 3.26 5.01 -11.28
N ASP A 37 2.53 4.74 -12.36
CA ASP A 37 1.07 4.60 -12.40
C ASP A 37 0.60 3.21 -11.92
N ALA A 38 1.36 2.61 -11.00
CA ALA A 38 1.10 1.28 -10.45
C ALA A 38 -0.33 1.15 -9.91
N TYR A 39 -0.95 0.00 -10.11
CA TYR A 39 -2.27 -0.29 -9.55
C TYR A 39 -2.22 -1.57 -8.72
N ALA A 40 -2.61 -1.48 -7.45
CA ALA A 40 -2.63 -2.62 -6.54
C ALA A 40 -3.91 -2.61 -5.70
N TRP A 41 -4.68 -3.70 -5.79
CA TRP A 41 -5.88 -3.85 -4.98
C TRP A 41 -5.55 -4.04 -3.49
N ILE A 42 -6.24 -3.32 -2.60
CA ILE A 42 -6.23 -3.53 -1.15
C ILE A 42 -7.37 -4.48 -0.76
N SER A 43 -7.02 -5.71 -0.41
CA SER A 43 -7.96 -6.73 0.06
C SER A 43 -8.73 -6.31 1.32
N GLN A 44 -9.97 -6.77 1.45
CA GLN A 44 -10.76 -6.69 2.70
C GLN A 44 -10.42 -7.80 3.70
N HIS A 45 -9.50 -8.70 3.34
CA HIS A 45 -9.13 -9.88 4.11
C HIS A 45 -7.70 -9.76 4.61
N LYS A 46 -7.51 -9.68 5.94
CA LYS A 46 -6.17 -9.58 6.53
C LYS A 46 -5.30 -10.82 6.25
N ASP A 47 -5.90 -11.98 6.02
CA ASP A 47 -5.20 -13.22 5.65
C ASP A 47 -4.75 -13.25 4.19
N ARG A 48 -5.23 -12.32 3.35
CA ARG A 48 -4.81 -12.15 1.94
C ARG A 48 -4.50 -10.68 1.62
N PRO A 49 -3.60 -10.03 2.38
CA PRO A 49 -3.42 -8.59 2.33
C PRO A 49 -2.67 -8.15 1.07
N LEU A 50 -2.66 -6.84 0.86
CA LEU A 50 -1.64 -6.21 0.01
C LEU A 50 -0.35 -6.09 0.83
N SER A 51 0.71 -6.74 0.40
CA SER A 51 2.03 -6.64 1.01
C SER A 51 2.90 -5.65 0.25
N VAL A 52 3.36 -4.61 0.93
CA VAL A 52 4.23 -3.57 0.36
C VAL A 52 5.62 -3.65 1.00
N GLN A 53 6.60 -4.08 0.21
CA GLN A 53 7.99 -4.06 0.63
C GLN A 53 8.60 -2.71 0.26
N THR A 54 9.21 -2.03 1.23
CA THR A 54 9.98 -0.80 1.02
C THR A 54 11.40 -0.96 1.56
N GLY A 55 12.23 0.09 1.43
CA GLY A 55 13.54 0.15 2.09
C GLY A 55 13.48 0.14 3.62
N ARG A 56 12.31 0.38 4.24
CA ARG A 56 12.10 0.30 5.69
C ARG A 56 11.83 -1.13 6.17
N GLY A 57 11.15 -1.93 5.36
CA GLY A 57 10.65 -3.26 5.74
C GLY A 57 9.39 -3.64 4.97
N ARG A 58 8.68 -4.68 5.43
CA ARG A 58 7.41 -5.11 4.86
C ARG A 58 6.25 -4.49 5.63
N CYS A 59 5.35 -3.81 4.92
CA CYS A 59 4.07 -3.37 5.46
C CYS A 59 2.95 -4.22 4.87
N ILE A 60 2.16 -4.86 5.72
CA ILE A 60 0.90 -5.51 5.30
C ILE A 60 -0.23 -4.48 5.38
N ILE A 61 -1.02 -4.39 4.32
CA ILE A 61 -2.10 -3.41 4.15
C ILE A 61 -3.38 -4.16 3.82
N TRP A 62 -4.47 -3.82 4.51
CA TRP A 62 -5.81 -4.36 4.24
C TRP A 62 -6.86 -3.31 4.55
N ASP A 63 -8.05 -3.48 3.99
CA ASP A 63 -9.23 -2.68 4.29
C ASP A 63 -10.04 -3.40 5.38
N ASP A 64 -10.40 -2.68 6.44
CA ASP A 64 -11.27 -3.18 7.50
C ASP A 64 -12.29 -2.09 7.85
N ASP A 65 -13.56 -2.33 7.49
CA ASP A 65 -14.68 -1.41 7.70
C ASP A 65 -14.36 0.01 7.23
N TRP A 66 -13.99 0.14 5.94
CA TRP A 66 -13.65 1.41 5.29
C TRP A 66 -12.42 2.12 5.87
N LYS A 67 -11.57 1.39 6.60
CA LYS A 67 -10.29 1.90 7.09
C LYS A 67 -9.18 1.08 6.46
N VAL A 68 -8.30 1.75 5.73
CA VAL A 68 -7.05 1.15 5.25
C VAL A 68 -6.12 1.03 6.45
N LYS A 69 -5.94 -0.19 6.93
CA LYS A 69 -5.05 -0.52 8.03
C LYS A 69 -3.69 -0.95 7.49
N GLY A 70 -2.65 -0.65 8.26
CA GLY A 70 -1.28 -1.06 8.01
C GLY A 70 -0.69 -1.74 9.25
N GLN A 71 0.23 -2.67 9.03
CA GLN A 71 1.08 -3.22 10.08
C GLN A 71 2.47 -3.51 9.50
N TRP A 72 3.51 -3.03 10.17
CA TRP A 72 4.89 -3.36 9.81
C TRP A 72 5.27 -4.74 10.37
N ASP A 73 6.13 -5.46 9.63
CA ASP A 73 6.69 -6.76 10.03
C ASP A 73 7.65 -6.66 11.23
N ASP A 74 8.06 -5.46 11.60
CA ASP A 74 8.87 -5.16 12.80
C ASP A 74 8.14 -5.42 14.14
N GLY A 75 6.90 -5.91 14.09
CA GLY A 75 6.10 -6.27 15.27
C GLY A 75 5.40 -5.08 15.94
N LYS A 76 5.47 -3.88 15.35
CA LYS A 76 4.61 -2.76 15.78
C LYS A 76 3.13 -3.09 15.53
N GLY A 77 2.27 -2.57 16.39
CA GLY A 77 0.82 -2.79 16.30
C GLY A 77 0.21 -2.21 15.01
N GLU A 78 -1.05 -2.55 14.77
CA GLU A 78 -1.83 -2.03 13.64
C GLU A 78 -2.01 -0.51 13.75
N PHE A 79 -2.04 0.17 12.61
CA PHE A 79 -2.33 1.60 12.49
C PHE A 79 -3.22 1.89 11.30
N ILE A 80 -3.88 3.05 11.31
CA ILE A 80 -4.74 3.50 10.21
C ILE A 80 -3.88 4.34 9.26
N LEU A 81 -3.79 3.91 8.01
CA LEU A 81 -3.14 4.64 6.92
C LEU A 81 -4.08 5.67 6.30
N ALA A 82 -5.35 5.30 6.12
CA ALA A 82 -6.40 6.16 5.60
C ALA A 82 -7.79 5.63 5.98
N SER A 83 -8.79 6.49 5.86
CA SER A 83 -10.20 6.10 5.97
C SER A 83 -10.95 6.53 4.73
N VAL A 84 -11.82 5.67 4.22
CA VAL A 84 -12.70 5.94 3.09
C VAL A 84 -13.94 6.65 3.64
N GLN A 85 -14.30 7.80 3.07
CA GLN A 85 -15.45 8.61 3.56
C GLN A 85 -16.76 8.34 2.81
N SER A 86 -16.71 7.71 1.63
CA SER A 86 -17.90 7.39 0.81
C SER A 86 -17.59 6.24 -0.17
N SER A 87 -18.29 6.10 -1.31
CA SER A 87 -18.08 5.02 -2.32
C SER A 87 -16.59 4.80 -2.68
N PRO A 88 -16.16 3.64 -3.25
CA PRO A 88 -14.76 3.21 -3.16
C PRO A 88 -13.81 4.28 -3.70
N GLN A 89 -12.86 4.62 -2.85
CA GLN A 89 -11.89 5.67 -3.07
C GLN A 89 -10.52 5.03 -3.24
N ASP A 90 -9.91 5.24 -4.39
CA ASP A 90 -8.53 4.85 -4.60
C ASP A 90 -7.59 5.84 -3.88
N TYR A 91 -6.40 5.36 -3.54
CA TYR A 91 -5.37 6.14 -2.88
C TYR A 91 -4.11 6.21 -3.73
N ARG A 92 -3.49 7.39 -3.81
CA ARG A 92 -2.09 7.53 -4.20
C ARG A 92 -1.21 7.18 -3.02
N MET A 93 -0.19 6.38 -3.27
CA MET A 93 0.84 6.06 -2.30
C MET A 93 2.06 6.96 -2.48
N THR A 94 2.61 7.45 -1.37
CA THR A 94 3.96 8.02 -1.34
C THR A 94 4.81 7.18 -0.39
N VAL A 95 5.98 6.77 -0.88
CA VAL A 95 7.02 6.15 -0.06
C VAL A 95 8.12 7.18 0.14
N SER A 96 8.32 7.62 1.38
CA SER A 96 9.31 8.63 1.72
C SER A 96 10.74 8.14 1.49
N SER A 97 11.71 9.05 1.62
CA SER A 97 13.14 8.70 1.57
C SER A 97 13.56 7.67 2.64
N THR A 98 12.86 7.63 3.78
CA THR A 98 13.07 6.65 4.87
C THR A 98 12.34 5.33 4.65
N GLY A 99 11.53 5.20 3.59
CA GLY A 99 10.73 4.01 3.30
C GLY A 99 9.37 3.99 4.02
N ASP A 100 8.97 5.09 4.65
CA ASP A 100 7.66 5.22 5.29
C ASP A 100 6.57 5.42 4.23
N ILE A 101 5.40 4.82 4.49
CA ILE A 101 4.25 4.88 3.58
C ILE A 101 3.26 5.93 4.07
N SER A 102 2.80 6.78 3.16
CA SER A 102 1.62 7.63 3.35
C SER A 102 0.65 7.47 2.18
N LEU A 103 -0.65 7.65 2.47
CA LEU A 103 -1.71 7.55 1.47
C LEU A 103 -2.45 8.89 1.36
N SER A 104 -2.86 9.22 0.14
CA SER A 104 -3.71 10.38 -0.15
C SER A 104 -4.84 9.97 -1.09
N ALA A 105 -6.04 10.49 -0.86
CA ALA A 105 -7.18 10.24 -1.72
C ALA A 105 -6.91 10.70 -3.17
N VAL A 106 -7.39 9.93 -4.14
CA VAL A 106 -7.43 10.31 -5.57
C VAL A 106 -8.68 11.11 -5.90
#